data_AF-A0AAV1VLY4-F1
#
_entry.id   AF-A0AAV1VLY4-F1
#
_cell.length_a   1.000
_cell.length_b   1.000
_cell.length_c   1.000
_cell.angle_alpha   90.00
_cell.angle_beta   90.00
_cell.angle_gamma   90.00
#
_symmetry.space_group_name_H-M   'P 1'
#
loop_
_entity.id
_entity.type
_entity.pdbx_description
1 polymer ?
#
loop_
_entity_poly.entity_id
_entity_poly.type
_entity_poly.pdbx_seq_one_letter_code
_entity_poly.pdbx_strand_id
1 'polypeptide(L)'
;MRGHSRVLLGLLTALASLLHSRSSLAAGAPVDGVIIVRGHKLYNAKTGERFFIKGLTYEYAVSDEYYDKYSKATIEENLAGLKYNTLRLYNINPEASYVKFMADMANLGVYVMVSASPDNDVYYGKYRYSTITKKLSCTGKVSAGDGAKTVDQTETCYPALLLEYGKKIIKNFAQYDNTLGVVVANEIMQMDLTSASCVKAYVADLKTWMTVNGKRLRILPLAYAAADSSTDKVSNADDYHVIKVQGLLCGDEMRNGMMAKSIDIYLINEYRWCPDSTFDEAYKRYIDMAQGIPVVVAFGEYGCKTSASTPRTWGMVPYMYEEPSKTKQFSAVWSGGLAYSYGEAKLGKDSLFPMFTGGSTDFLSTPSSKPLVDYTNLKAQFAKYSGYKDDAEWTDGTTCSWTPTLETKTQPSNKIASQYGWIVSSCTASNLKLSSTDSWICSSREGVVCGDDGSTCDVALSSSLGTTQEDICGTYEVVSGGGTCETTTDCGGNGQCKESNGTKSCSCLSCYTGTDCSVRDITSCATLSSSTSAPHMIFVGVGVFLGVMLVVFIALGVAAAKKKAETNKLAEQVRADGSSQATADTL
;
A
#
# COMPACT_ATOMS: atom_id res chain seq x y z
N MET A 1 -79.23 -25.44 -53.63
CA MET A 1 -77.94 -25.40 -54.36
C MET A 1 -76.90 -26.02 -53.42
N ARG A 2 -76.57 -27.33 -53.58
CA ARG A 2 -75.29 -27.84 -54.11
C ARG A 2 -74.06 -27.05 -53.60
N GLY A 3 -73.06 -27.60 -52.92
CA GLY A 3 -72.75 -28.98 -52.54
C GLY A 3 -71.35 -29.07 -51.90
N HIS A 4 -71.09 -30.25 -51.31
CA HIS A 4 -69.83 -31.01 -51.12
C HIS A 4 -68.59 -30.33 -50.47
N SER A 5 -67.96 -30.80 -49.38
CA SER A 5 -67.49 -32.13 -48.92
C SER A 5 -65.97 -32.33 -49.13
N ARG A 6 -65.25 -32.54 -48.00
CA ARG A 6 -63.96 -33.28 -47.81
C ARG A 6 -62.70 -32.61 -48.40
N VAL A 7 -61.54 -32.60 -47.74
CA VAL A 7 -60.70 -33.75 -47.35
C VAL A 7 -59.76 -33.42 -46.18
N LEU A 8 -59.50 -34.45 -45.37
CA LEU A 8 -58.62 -34.60 -44.22
C LEU A 8 -57.23 -35.13 -44.67
N LEU A 9 -56.11 -34.55 -44.23
CA LEU A 9 -54.74 -35.14 -44.06
C LEU A 9 -53.74 -33.97 -43.82
N GLY A 10 -52.77 -33.96 -42.90
CA GLY A 10 -52.29 -34.92 -41.92
C GLY A 10 -51.09 -34.34 -41.16
N LEU A 11 -50.96 -34.74 -39.90
CA LEU A 11 -49.75 -34.96 -39.09
C LEU A 11 -48.65 -33.87 -38.92
N LEU A 12 -48.36 -33.67 -37.63
CA LEU A 12 -47.04 -33.48 -37.01
C LEU A 12 -46.27 -32.19 -37.33
N THR A 13 -46.29 -31.27 -36.36
CA THR A 13 -45.07 -30.93 -35.59
C THR A 13 -45.44 -30.06 -34.39
N ALA A 14 -45.52 -30.71 -33.21
CA ALA A 14 -45.31 -30.02 -31.95
C ALA A 14 -43.82 -29.67 -31.89
N LEU A 15 -43.45 -28.43 -32.26
CA LEU A 15 -42.17 -27.87 -31.85
C LEU A 15 -42.44 -26.98 -30.64
N ALA A 16 -42.08 -27.53 -29.49
CA ALA A 16 -41.99 -26.80 -28.25
C ALA A 16 -41.08 -25.59 -28.45
N SER A 17 -41.66 -24.39 -28.46
CA SER A 17 -40.92 -23.17 -28.13
C SER A 17 -40.63 -23.21 -26.63
N LEU A 18 -39.62 -24.00 -26.24
CA LEU A 18 -38.85 -23.72 -25.03
C LEU A 18 -38.18 -22.37 -25.24
N LEU A 19 -38.90 -21.30 -24.90
CA LEU A 19 -38.23 -20.10 -24.42
C LEU A 19 -37.44 -20.55 -23.20
N HIS A 20 -36.16 -20.83 -23.41
CA HIS A 20 -35.19 -20.68 -22.35
C HIS A 20 -35.28 -19.21 -21.95
N SER A 21 -36.02 -18.94 -20.89
CA SER A 21 -35.79 -17.80 -20.03
C SER A 21 -34.33 -17.93 -19.59
N ARG A 22 -33.41 -17.39 -20.40
CA ARG A 22 -32.13 -16.93 -19.90
C ARG A 22 -32.50 -15.92 -18.84
N SER A 23 -32.48 -16.36 -17.59
CA SER A 23 -32.46 -15.49 -16.43
C SER A 23 -31.39 -14.45 -16.70
N SER A 24 -31.79 -13.28 -17.16
CA SER A 24 -30.89 -12.15 -17.29
C SER A 24 -30.33 -11.94 -15.90
N LEU A 25 -29.01 -12.12 -15.76
CA LEU A 25 -28.31 -11.74 -14.55
C LEU A 25 -28.82 -10.34 -14.20
N ALA A 26 -29.35 -10.16 -13.00
CA ALA A 26 -29.52 -8.82 -12.46
C ALA A 26 -28.12 -8.29 -12.09
N ALA A 27 -27.26 -8.13 -13.12
CA ALA A 27 -25.94 -7.54 -13.05
C ALA A 27 -26.09 -6.14 -12.45
N GLY A 28 -25.12 -5.74 -11.63
CA GLY A 28 -25.02 -4.34 -11.23
C GLY A 28 -24.87 -3.45 -12.47
N ALA A 29 -25.06 -2.14 -12.29
CA ALA A 29 -24.58 -1.21 -13.31
C ALA A 29 -23.06 -1.45 -13.49
N PRO A 30 -22.54 -1.42 -14.74
CA PRO A 30 -21.10 -1.53 -14.97
C PRO A 30 -20.32 -0.51 -14.13
N VAL A 31 -19.08 -0.84 -13.81
CA VAL A 31 -18.19 0.07 -13.09
C VAL A 31 -18.07 1.39 -13.85
N ASP A 32 -18.36 2.49 -13.13
CA ASP A 32 -18.30 3.84 -13.66
C ASP A 32 -17.37 4.70 -12.79
N GLY A 33 -16.06 4.49 -12.96
CA GLY A 33 -15.00 5.22 -12.26
C GLY A 33 -14.28 4.45 -11.16
N VAL A 34 -13.19 5.04 -10.71
CA VAL A 34 -12.30 4.48 -9.67
C VAL A 34 -12.84 4.76 -8.27
N ILE A 35 -12.61 3.83 -7.33
CA ILE A 35 -12.79 4.10 -5.90
C ILE A 35 -11.49 4.67 -5.31
N ILE A 36 -11.62 5.74 -4.53
CA ILE A 36 -10.54 6.44 -3.84
C ILE A 36 -10.82 6.50 -2.33
N VAL A 37 -9.73 6.61 -1.56
CA VAL A 37 -9.81 6.84 -0.11
C VAL A 37 -9.82 8.34 0.18
N ARG A 38 -10.75 8.78 1.03
CA ARG A 38 -10.69 10.10 1.68
C ARG A 38 -10.96 9.95 3.17
N GLY A 39 -9.94 10.22 3.97
CA GLY A 39 -9.94 9.99 5.41
C GLY A 39 -10.26 8.53 5.71
N HIS A 40 -11.34 8.33 6.45
CA HIS A 40 -11.79 7.03 6.93
C HIS A 40 -12.88 6.39 6.05
N LYS A 41 -13.18 6.96 4.87
CA LYS A 41 -14.24 6.49 3.97
C LYS A 41 -13.71 6.28 2.53
N LEU A 42 -14.43 5.45 1.77
CA LEU A 42 -14.18 5.16 0.36
C LEU A 42 -15.25 5.85 -0.49
N TYR A 43 -14.87 6.36 -1.66
CA TYR A 43 -15.77 7.09 -2.55
C TYR A 43 -15.49 6.78 -4.02
N ASN A 44 -16.52 6.76 -4.86
CA ASN A 44 -16.35 6.82 -6.30
C ASN A 44 -15.88 8.22 -6.69
N ALA A 45 -14.70 8.31 -7.32
CA ALA A 45 -14.07 9.58 -7.66
C ALA A 45 -14.87 10.41 -8.68
N LYS A 46 -15.67 9.75 -9.53
CA LYS A 46 -16.47 10.39 -10.57
C LYS A 46 -17.81 10.89 -10.02
N THR A 47 -18.51 10.05 -9.26
CA THR A 47 -19.88 10.37 -8.80
C THR A 47 -19.92 11.03 -7.42
N GLY A 48 -18.85 10.89 -6.62
CA GLY A 48 -18.86 11.29 -5.21
C GLY A 48 -19.57 10.29 -4.30
N GLU A 49 -20.22 9.26 -4.83
CA GLU A 49 -20.99 8.33 -3.99
C GLU A 49 -20.08 7.56 -3.03
N ARG A 50 -20.52 7.41 -1.78
CA ARG A 50 -19.80 6.60 -0.80
C ARG A 50 -19.83 5.12 -1.21
N PHE A 51 -18.65 4.50 -1.16
CA PHE A 51 -18.47 3.10 -1.46
C PHE A 51 -18.40 2.26 -0.18
N PHE A 52 -19.32 1.32 -0.02
CA PHE A 52 -19.24 0.27 1.00
C PHE A 52 -18.79 -1.04 0.35
N ILE A 53 -17.79 -1.68 0.95
CA ILE A 53 -17.34 -3.01 0.54
C ILE A 53 -18.45 -4.00 0.88
N LYS A 54 -19.03 -4.63 -0.14
CA LYS A 54 -20.07 -5.64 0.02
C LYS A 54 -19.77 -6.81 -0.87
N GLY A 55 -19.01 -7.75 -0.33
CA GLY A 55 -18.40 -8.76 -1.16
C GLY A 55 -18.21 -10.10 -0.48
N LEU A 56 -17.40 -10.92 -1.15
CA LEU A 56 -16.91 -12.19 -0.67
C LEU A 56 -15.45 -12.37 -1.10
N THR A 57 -14.77 -13.26 -0.42
CA THR A 57 -13.44 -13.72 -0.81
C THR A 57 -13.56 -14.73 -1.95
N TYR A 58 -12.57 -14.79 -2.82
CA TYR A 58 -12.49 -15.78 -3.91
C TYR A 58 -11.07 -16.34 -3.98
N GLU A 59 -10.93 -17.60 -3.59
CA GLU A 59 -9.63 -18.21 -3.32
C GLU A 59 -9.00 -18.89 -4.55
N TYR A 60 -9.77 -19.14 -5.61
CA TYR A 60 -9.28 -19.75 -6.84
C TYR A 60 -8.54 -18.74 -7.73
N ALA A 61 -7.62 -19.23 -8.54
CA ALA A 61 -6.90 -18.39 -9.51
C ALA A 61 -7.83 -17.89 -10.61
N VAL A 62 -7.59 -16.65 -11.04
CA VAL A 62 -8.40 -15.95 -12.05
C VAL A 62 -7.54 -15.25 -13.11
N SER A 63 -6.27 -15.64 -13.26
CA SER A 63 -5.52 -15.22 -14.44
C SER A 63 -6.18 -15.78 -15.70
N ASP A 64 -5.96 -15.14 -16.85
CA ASP A 64 -6.61 -15.48 -18.11
C ASP A 64 -6.41 -16.96 -18.52
N GLU A 65 -5.35 -17.62 -18.03
CA GLU A 65 -5.11 -19.06 -18.18
C GLU A 65 -6.15 -19.93 -17.45
N TYR A 66 -6.50 -19.58 -16.22
CA TYR A 66 -7.41 -20.35 -15.37
C TYR A 66 -8.86 -19.84 -15.42
N TYR A 67 -9.05 -18.56 -15.76
CA TYR A 67 -10.33 -17.89 -15.68
C TYR A 67 -11.38 -18.53 -16.59
N ASP A 68 -11.14 -18.56 -17.90
CA ASP A 68 -12.10 -19.14 -18.86
C ASP A 68 -12.31 -20.64 -18.63
N LYS A 69 -11.26 -21.33 -18.17
CA LYS A 69 -11.27 -22.78 -18.00
C LYS A 69 -12.07 -23.23 -16.78
N TYR A 70 -12.01 -22.47 -15.68
CA TYR A 70 -12.51 -22.95 -14.39
C TYR A 70 -13.40 -21.94 -13.66
N SER A 71 -13.01 -20.66 -13.66
CA SER A 71 -13.62 -19.66 -12.75
C SER A 71 -14.79 -18.91 -13.37
N LYS A 72 -14.77 -18.65 -14.68
CA LYS A 72 -15.76 -17.81 -15.38
C LYS A 72 -17.19 -18.33 -15.25
N ALA A 73 -17.47 -19.52 -15.77
CA ALA A 73 -18.80 -20.12 -15.73
C ALA A 73 -19.30 -20.25 -14.29
N THR A 74 -18.41 -20.67 -13.39
CA THR A 74 -18.71 -20.82 -11.96
C THR A 74 -19.13 -19.49 -11.32
N ILE A 75 -18.43 -18.38 -11.62
CA ILE A 75 -18.81 -17.04 -11.13
C ILE A 75 -20.14 -16.60 -11.75
N GLU A 76 -20.29 -16.70 -13.07
CA GLU A 76 -21.49 -16.26 -13.79
C GLU A 76 -22.76 -16.99 -13.33
N GLU A 77 -22.66 -18.30 -13.10
CA GLU A 77 -23.79 -19.15 -12.70
C GLU A 77 -24.05 -19.06 -11.20
N ASN A 78 -23.02 -19.25 -10.36
CA ASN A 78 -23.23 -19.39 -8.93
C ASN A 78 -23.42 -18.07 -8.21
N LEU A 79 -22.82 -16.97 -8.70
CA LEU A 79 -23.02 -15.65 -8.12
C LEU A 79 -24.16 -14.88 -8.81
N ALA A 80 -24.86 -15.50 -9.76
CA ALA A 80 -26.02 -14.91 -10.43
C ALA A 80 -27.04 -14.35 -9.43
N GLY A 81 -27.34 -13.06 -9.56
CA GLY A 81 -28.33 -12.36 -8.74
C GLY A 81 -27.91 -12.08 -7.29
N LEU A 82 -26.66 -12.38 -6.90
CA LEU A 82 -26.09 -11.84 -5.67
C LEU A 82 -25.88 -10.32 -5.83
N LYS A 83 -26.25 -9.53 -4.82
CA LYS A 83 -26.03 -8.07 -4.81
C LYS A 83 -24.71 -7.74 -4.10
N TYR A 84 -23.60 -8.03 -4.78
CA TYR A 84 -22.23 -7.78 -4.33
C TYR A 84 -21.52 -6.79 -5.26
N ASN A 85 -20.50 -6.12 -4.75
CA ASN A 85 -19.69 -5.15 -5.49
C ASN A 85 -18.18 -5.33 -5.28
N THR A 86 -17.74 -6.31 -4.48
CA THR A 86 -16.31 -6.57 -4.26
C THR A 86 -15.97 -8.05 -4.25
N LEU A 87 -14.86 -8.41 -4.88
CA LEU A 87 -14.16 -9.68 -4.65
C LEU A 87 -12.76 -9.43 -4.08
N ARG A 88 -12.35 -10.22 -3.09
CA ARG A 88 -10.97 -10.24 -2.60
C ARG A 88 -10.25 -11.49 -3.10
N LEU A 89 -9.15 -11.28 -3.81
CA LEU A 89 -8.32 -12.32 -4.40
C LEU A 89 -7.02 -12.50 -3.61
N TYR A 90 -6.59 -13.75 -3.47
CA TYR A 90 -5.41 -14.13 -2.70
C TYR A 90 -4.24 -14.56 -3.60
N ASN A 91 -4.54 -15.20 -4.73
CA ASN A 91 -3.54 -15.83 -5.59
C ASN A 91 -3.35 -15.04 -6.88
N ILE A 92 -2.35 -14.17 -6.92
CA ILE A 92 -2.05 -13.30 -8.06
C ILE A 92 -0.60 -13.53 -8.49
N ASN A 93 -0.36 -13.88 -9.75
CA ASN A 93 0.97 -13.97 -10.33
C ASN A 93 1.24 -12.69 -11.15
N PRO A 94 2.27 -11.90 -10.82
CA PRO A 94 2.61 -10.67 -11.55
C PRO A 94 3.03 -10.90 -13.01
N GLU A 95 3.38 -12.14 -13.39
CA GLU A 95 3.74 -12.49 -14.78
C GLU A 95 2.53 -12.96 -15.60
N ALA A 96 1.34 -13.04 -15.00
CA ALA A 96 0.12 -13.48 -15.67
C ALA A 96 -0.80 -12.31 -16.08
N SER A 97 -1.63 -12.54 -17.09
CA SER A 97 -2.67 -11.60 -17.53
C SER A 97 -3.99 -11.83 -16.77
N TYR A 98 -4.76 -10.76 -16.56
CA TYR A 98 -6.06 -10.76 -15.86
C TYR A 98 -7.14 -9.98 -16.63
N VAL A 99 -6.89 -9.66 -17.89
CA VAL A 99 -7.72 -8.76 -18.69
C VAL A 99 -9.17 -9.25 -18.76
N LYS A 100 -9.36 -10.56 -18.96
CA LYS A 100 -10.70 -11.14 -19.13
C LYS A 100 -11.50 -11.08 -17.84
N PHE A 101 -10.89 -11.50 -16.74
CA PHE A 101 -11.52 -11.46 -15.41
C PHE A 101 -11.88 -10.03 -15.02
N MET A 102 -10.95 -9.08 -15.16
CA MET A 102 -11.19 -7.69 -14.77
C MET A 102 -12.29 -7.04 -15.61
N ALA A 103 -12.35 -7.32 -16.92
CA ALA A 103 -13.39 -6.82 -17.80
C ALA A 103 -14.78 -7.38 -17.44
N ASP A 104 -14.90 -8.69 -17.19
CA ASP A 104 -16.17 -9.30 -16.79
C ASP A 104 -16.64 -8.78 -15.43
N MET A 105 -15.72 -8.59 -14.46
CA MET A 105 -16.06 -8.00 -13.17
C MET A 105 -16.49 -6.53 -13.32
N ALA A 106 -15.84 -5.75 -14.18
CA ALA A 106 -16.23 -4.37 -14.45
C ALA A 106 -17.65 -4.30 -15.04
N ASN A 107 -17.99 -5.20 -15.99
CA ASN A 107 -19.33 -5.30 -16.56
C ASN A 107 -20.41 -5.66 -15.53
N LEU A 108 -20.03 -6.36 -14.45
CA LEU A 108 -20.94 -6.72 -13.35
C LEU A 108 -21.05 -5.62 -12.27
N GLY A 109 -20.26 -4.55 -12.34
CA GLY A 109 -20.18 -3.54 -11.28
C GLY A 109 -19.32 -3.99 -10.08
N VAL A 110 -18.41 -4.94 -10.27
CA VAL A 110 -17.61 -5.58 -9.22
C VAL A 110 -16.19 -5.02 -9.24
N TYR A 111 -15.79 -4.48 -8.09
CA TYR A 111 -14.43 -4.08 -7.79
C TYR A 111 -13.61 -5.23 -7.19
N VAL A 112 -12.29 -5.18 -7.33
CA VAL A 112 -11.39 -6.27 -6.97
C VAL A 112 -10.29 -5.78 -6.04
N MET A 113 -10.13 -6.44 -4.89
CA MET A 113 -8.94 -6.31 -4.04
C MET A 113 -7.96 -7.44 -4.34
N VAL A 114 -6.70 -7.09 -4.57
CA VAL A 114 -5.65 -8.06 -4.96
C VAL A 114 -4.55 -8.16 -3.91
N SER A 115 -4.01 -9.36 -3.70
CA SER A 115 -2.87 -9.58 -2.81
C SER A 115 -1.55 -9.17 -3.47
N ALA A 116 -0.73 -8.42 -2.74
CA ALA A 116 0.66 -8.11 -3.07
C ALA A 116 1.67 -8.86 -2.18
N SER A 117 1.30 -10.05 -1.69
CA SER A 117 2.23 -11.00 -1.08
C SER A 117 2.12 -12.36 -1.77
N PRO A 118 3.23 -12.97 -2.24
CA PRO A 118 3.20 -14.30 -2.83
C PRO A 118 2.99 -15.39 -1.75
N ASP A 119 2.88 -16.63 -2.20
CA ASP A 119 2.90 -17.82 -1.34
C ASP A 119 4.03 -18.77 -1.78
N ASN A 120 4.29 -19.81 -1.00
CA ASN A 120 5.22 -20.87 -1.33
C ASN A 120 4.59 -21.87 -2.32
N ASP A 121 4.30 -21.39 -3.53
CA ASP A 121 3.78 -22.20 -4.62
C ASP A 121 4.55 -21.91 -5.92
N VAL A 122 4.68 -22.91 -6.78
CA VAL A 122 5.35 -22.77 -8.09
C VAL A 122 4.66 -21.76 -9.00
N TYR A 123 3.35 -21.52 -8.80
CA TYR A 123 2.57 -20.50 -9.47
C TYR A 123 3.19 -19.11 -9.42
N TYR A 124 3.93 -18.78 -8.36
CA TYR A 124 4.55 -17.47 -8.17
C TYR A 124 5.94 -17.33 -8.83
N GLY A 125 6.41 -18.36 -9.55
CA GLY A 125 7.68 -18.31 -10.28
C GLY A 125 8.87 -17.97 -9.37
N LYS A 126 9.71 -17.00 -9.76
CA LYS A 126 10.88 -16.55 -8.97
C LYS A 126 10.50 -15.88 -7.64
N TYR A 127 9.25 -15.46 -7.47
CA TYR A 127 8.78 -14.80 -6.24
C TYR A 127 8.32 -15.78 -5.17
N ARG A 128 8.23 -17.08 -5.49
CA ARG A 128 8.00 -18.11 -4.48
C ARG A 128 9.10 -17.97 -3.42
N TYR A 129 8.73 -17.94 -2.14
CA TYR A 129 9.59 -17.61 -0.98
C TYR A 129 9.86 -16.13 -0.70
N SER A 130 9.50 -15.20 -1.57
CA SER A 130 9.68 -13.76 -1.32
C SER A 130 8.53 -13.18 -0.49
N THR A 131 8.18 -13.80 0.63
CA THR A 131 7.09 -13.37 1.52
C THR A 131 7.64 -12.59 2.72
N ILE A 132 6.76 -11.85 3.42
CA ILE A 132 7.12 -11.31 4.73
C ILE A 132 7.28 -12.48 5.72
N THR A 133 8.51 -12.73 6.13
CA THR A 133 8.81 -13.84 7.05
C THR A 133 8.46 -13.45 8.48
N LYS A 134 7.38 -14.03 9.03
CA LYS A 134 6.80 -13.64 10.33
C LYS A 134 7.81 -13.62 11.49
N LYS A 135 8.78 -14.55 11.47
CA LYS A 135 9.76 -14.79 12.56
C LYS A 135 11.04 -13.98 12.46
N LEU A 136 11.20 -13.17 11.41
CA LEU A 136 12.38 -12.34 11.22
C LEU A 136 12.00 -10.88 11.45
N SER A 137 12.97 -10.09 11.95
CA SER A 137 12.86 -8.63 11.99
C SER A 137 13.55 -8.02 10.76
N CYS A 138 13.39 -6.71 10.57
CA CYS A 138 14.08 -6.01 9.49
C CYS A 138 15.61 -5.95 9.67
N THR A 139 16.10 -6.09 10.91
CA THR A 139 17.54 -6.12 11.19
C THR A 139 18.19 -7.46 10.85
N GLY A 140 17.49 -8.39 10.22
CA GLY A 140 18.02 -9.68 9.81
C GLY A 140 18.25 -10.66 10.96
N LYS A 141 18.63 -11.90 10.63
CA LYS A 141 19.01 -12.89 11.63
C LYS A 141 20.34 -12.51 12.27
N VAL A 142 20.32 -12.39 13.59
CA VAL A 142 21.54 -12.18 14.37
C VAL A 142 22.14 -13.54 14.70
N SER A 143 23.35 -13.81 14.21
CA SER A 143 24.17 -14.92 14.65
C SER A 143 25.22 -14.41 15.64
N ALA A 144 25.46 -15.17 16.71
CA ALA A 144 26.50 -14.85 17.68
C ALA A 144 27.55 -15.97 17.65
N GLY A 145 28.78 -15.63 17.26
CA GLY A 145 29.96 -16.50 17.30
C GLY A 145 31.16 -15.67 17.77
N ASP A 146 32.01 -16.25 18.61
CA ASP A 146 33.26 -15.64 19.10
C ASP A 146 33.14 -14.24 19.72
N GLY A 147 31.98 -13.91 20.31
CA GLY A 147 31.73 -12.61 20.93
C GLY A 147 31.36 -11.50 19.95
N ALA A 148 31.31 -11.76 18.65
CA ALA A 148 30.80 -10.85 17.63
C ALA A 148 29.36 -11.21 17.25
N LYS A 149 28.48 -10.20 17.20
CA LYS A 149 27.14 -10.33 16.61
C LYS A 149 27.26 -10.05 15.11
N THR A 150 27.06 -11.07 14.28
CA THR A 150 26.92 -10.90 12.83
C THR A 150 25.44 -10.82 12.48
N VAL A 151 25.09 -9.87 11.61
CA VAL A 151 23.75 -9.71 11.07
C VAL A 151 23.78 -10.19 9.63
N ASP A 152 22.99 -11.22 9.32
CA ASP A 152 22.76 -11.61 7.93
C ASP A 152 21.63 -10.76 7.34
N GLN A 153 21.99 -9.77 6.53
CA GLN A 153 21.04 -8.90 5.83
C GLN A 153 20.38 -9.58 4.62
N THR A 154 20.81 -10.79 4.24
CA THR A 154 20.12 -11.61 3.25
C THR A 154 18.93 -12.37 3.85
N GLU A 155 18.88 -12.52 5.19
CA GLU A 155 17.79 -13.13 5.94
C GLU A 155 16.96 -12.08 6.71
N THR A 156 16.28 -11.17 6.00
CA THR A 156 15.37 -10.18 6.60
C THR A 156 13.91 -10.52 6.33
N CYS A 157 12.98 -10.01 7.16
CA CYS A 157 11.55 -10.20 6.88
C CYS A 157 11.04 -9.44 5.64
N TYR A 158 11.86 -8.61 5.00
CA TYR A 158 11.47 -7.85 3.81
C TYR A 158 12.50 -8.04 2.69
N PRO A 159 12.35 -9.07 1.85
CA PRO A 159 13.25 -9.32 0.73
C PRO A 159 13.03 -8.32 -0.42
N ALA A 160 14.09 -7.94 -1.13
CA ALA A 160 13.98 -6.99 -2.25
C ALA A 160 13.05 -7.48 -3.38
N LEU A 161 13.02 -8.79 -3.66
CA LEU A 161 12.10 -9.40 -4.62
C LEU A 161 10.62 -9.22 -4.25
N LEU A 162 10.28 -9.05 -2.96
CA LEU A 162 8.90 -8.72 -2.56
C LEU A 162 8.52 -7.31 -3.01
N LEU A 163 9.45 -6.35 -3.00
CA LEU A 163 9.17 -5.01 -3.52
C LEU A 163 8.91 -5.03 -5.03
N GLU A 164 9.74 -5.75 -5.80
CA GLU A 164 9.50 -5.94 -7.23
C GLU A 164 8.13 -6.58 -7.48
N TYR A 165 7.80 -7.63 -6.72
CA TYR A 165 6.51 -8.31 -6.78
C TYR A 165 5.35 -7.31 -6.59
N GLY A 166 5.34 -6.55 -5.51
CA GLY A 166 4.29 -5.56 -5.22
C GLY A 166 4.16 -4.48 -6.28
N LYS A 167 5.29 -3.93 -6.74
CA LYS A 167 5.30 -2.93 -7.83
C LYS A 167 4.71 -3.51 -9.12
N LYS A 168 5.02 -4.77 -9.46
CA LYS A 168 4.42 -5.44 -10.63
C LYS A 168 2.93 -5.71 -10.46
N ILE A 169 2.46 -6.12 -9.27
CA ILE A 169 1.03 -6.25 -9.00
C ILE A 169 0.32 -4.90 -9.21
N ILE A 170 0.84 -3.82 -8.62
CA ILE A 170 0.25 -2.49 -8.81
C ILE A 170 0.28 -2.08 -10.28
N LYS A 171 1.41 -2.26 -10.98
CA LYS A 171 1.54 -1.99 -12.42
C LYS A 171 0.46 -2.73 -13.24
N ASN A 172 0.24 -4.01 -12.96
CA ASN A 172 -0.72 -4.81 -13.71
C ASN A 172 -2.17 -4.38 -13.44
N PHE A 173 -2.50 -3.99 -12.21
CA PHE A 173 -3.88 -3.75 -11.81
C PHE A 173 -4.29 -2.27 -11.81
N ALA A 174 -3.36 -1.31 -11.74
CA ALA A 174 -3.68 0.12 -11.74
C ALA A 174 -4.44 0.59 -12.99
N GLN A 175 -4.26 -0.10 -14.12
CA GLN A 175 -4.93 0.20 -15.39
C GLN A 175 -6.44 -0.05 -15.38
N TYR A 176 -6.97 -0.84 -14.44
CA TYR A 176 -8.39 -1.17 -14.37
C TYR A 176 -9.10 -0.29 -13.36
N ASP A 177 -10.16 0.40 -13.77
CA ASP A 177 -10.91 1.28 -12.86
C ASP A 177 -11.54 0.50 -11.69
N ASN A 178 -11.88 -0.76 -11.92
CA ASN A 178 -12.45 -1.65 -10.92
C ASN A 178 -11.43 -2.32 -9.99
N THR A 179 -10.15 -1.95 -9.99
CA THR A 179 -9.27 -2.33 -8.87
C THR A 179 -9.57 -1.47 -7.64
N LEU A 180 -10.06 -2.08 -6.56
CA LEU A 180 -10.40 -1.36 -5.32
C LEU A 180 -9.16 -0.98 -4.52
N GLY A 181 -8.19 -1.89 -4.44
CA GLY A 181 -7.00 -1.72 -3.62
C GLY A 181 -6.15 -2.98 -3.56
N VAL A 182 -5.04 -2.87 -2.85
CA VAL A 182 -4.01 -3.92 -2.77
C VAL A 182 -3.78 -4.32 -1.32
N VAL A 183 -4.00 -5.60 -1.00
CA VAL A 183 -3.70 -6.17 0.32
C VAL A 183 -2.22 -6.52 0.36
N VAL A 184 -1.41 -5.75 1.10
CA VAL A 184 0.05 -5.89 1.12
C VAL A 184 0.54 -7.06 1.98
N ALA A 185 -0.25 -7.46 2.97
CA ALA A 185 0.08 -8.51 3.92
C ALA A 185 -1.19 -9.00 4.63
N ASN A 186 -1.23 -10.31 4.92
CA ASN A 186 -2.35 -10.98 5.57
C ASN A 186 -1.86 -11.71 6.84
N GLU A 187 -2.39 -11.28 7.99
CA GLU A 187 -2.22 -11.91 9.31
C GLU A 187 -0.76 -12.12 9.73
N ILE A 188 0.13 -11.24 9.28
CA ILE A 188 1.57 -11.32 9.59
C ILE A 188 1.81 -11.13 11.09
N MET A 189 1.13 -10.15 11.70
CA MET A 189 1.27 -9.79 13.11
C MET A 189 0.25 -10.51 14.02
N GLN A 190 -0.05 -11.78 13.74
CA GLN A 190 -1.06 -12.53 14.49
C GLN A 190 -0.61 -12.84 15.92
N MET A 191 0.63 -13.31 16.09
CA MET A 191 1.15 -13.82 17.37
C MET A 191 2.10 -12.83 18.07
N ASP A 192 2.78 -11.97 17.31
CA ASP A 192 3.73 -10.98 17.80
C ASP A 192 3.94 -9.85 16.76
N LEU A 193 4.78 -8.87 17.09
CA LEU A 193 5.13 -7.71 16.26
C LEU A 193 6.52 -7.81 15.60
N THR A 194 7.15 -8.98 15.59
CA THR A 194 8.55 -9.15 15.12
C THR A 194 8.75 -8.61 13.70
N SER A 195 7.79 -8.88 12.81
CA SER A 195 7.83 -8.50 11.39
C SER A 195 7.04 -7.22 11.06
N ALA A 196 6.58 -6.49 12.09
CA ALA A 196 5.77 -5.28 11.93
C ALA A 196 6.46 -4.19 11.11
N SER A 197 7.74 -3.92 11.40
CA SER A 197 8.57 -3.00 10.62
C SER A 197 8.66 -3.32 9.13
N CYS A 198 8.66 -4.61 8.75
CA CYS A 198 8.72 -5.03 7.35
C CYS A 198 7.41 -4.76 6.61
N VAL A 199 6.25 -4.99 7.26
CA VAL A 199 4.94 -4.63 6.69
C VAL A 199 4.89 -3.12 6.43
N LYS A 200 5.33 -2.31 7.41
CA LYS A 200 5.32 -0.85 7.27
C LYS A 200 6.25 -0.35 6.17
N ALA A 201 7.49 -0.84 6.11
CA ALA A 201 8.42 -0.43 5.05
C ALA A 201 7.95 -0.84 3.66
N TYR A 202 7.36 -2.04 3.52
CA TYR A 202 6.82 -2.47 2.23
C TYR A 202 5.71 -1.55 1.73
N VAL A 203 4.80 -1.15 2.61
CA VAL A 203 3.75 -0.15 2.30
C VAL A 203 4.36 1.18 1.89
N ALA A 204 5.35 1.67 2.64
CA ALA A 204 6.00 2.95 2.38
C ALA A 204 6.72 2.97 1.03
N ASP A 205 7.42 1.89 0.67
CA ASP A 205 8.11 1.76 -0.61
C ASP A 205 7.11 1.72 -1.78
N LEU A 206 6.04 0.93 -1.67
CA LEU A 206 4.98 0.89 -2.69
C LEU A 206 4.26 2.24 -2.86
N LYS A 207 3.93 2.92 -1.76
CA LYS A 207 3.34 4.28 -1.77
C LYS A 207 4.25 5.29 -2.45
N THR A 208 5.53 5.26 -2.10
CA THR A 208 6.53 6.15 -2.70
C THR A 208 6.61 5.90 -4.19
N TRP A 209 6.75 4.64 -4.61
CA TRP A 209 6.83 4.28 -6.03
C TRP A 209 5.58 4.70 -6.82
N MET A 210 4.38 4.57 -6.25
CA MET A 210 3.16 5.07 -6.89
C MET A 210 3.12 6.59 -6.99
N THR A 211 3.50 7.29 -5.92
CA THR A 211 3.48 8.76 -5.83
C THR A 211 4.43 9.38 -6.87
N VAL A 212 5.65 8.87 -7.01
CA VAL A 212 6.58 9.37 -8.04
C VAL A 212 6.08 9.09 -9.47
N ASN A 213 5.18 8.11 -9.62
CA ASN A 213 4.56 7.74 -10.89
C ASN A 213 3.11 8.23 -11.03
N GLY A 214 2.61 9.16 -10.20
CA GLY A 214 1.19 9.55 -10.19
C GLY A 214 0.68 10.17 -11.51
N LYS A 215 1.58 10.70 -12.35
CA LYS A 215 1.24 11.13 -13.74
C LYS A 215 1.05 9.97 -14.73
N ARG A 216 1.40 8.76 -14.33
CA ARG A 216 1.37 7.54 -15.15
C ARG A 216 0.46 6.45 -14.58
N LEU A 217 0.08 6.52 -13.30
CA LEU A 217 -0.89 5.61 -12.69
C LEU A 217 -1.60 6.31 -11.54
N ARG A 218 -2.77 5.79 -11.15
CA ARG A 218 -3.43 6.19 -9.91
C ARG A 218 -2.78 5.58 -8.67
N ILE A 219 -2.84 6.27 -7.55
CA ILE A 219 -2.39 5.73 -6.27
C ILE A 219 -3.46 4.76 -5.76
N LEU A 220 -3.19 3.46 -5.85
CA LEU A 220 -4.07 2.43 -5.32
C LEU A 220 -4.07 2.45 -3.78
N PRO A 221 -5.24 2.33 -3.14
CA PRO A 221 -5.30 2.13 -1.69
C PRO A 221 -4.53 0.87 -1.26
N LEU A 222 -3.65 1.01 -0.28
CA LEU A 222 -2.92 -0.12 0.30
C LEU A 222 -3.58 -0.57 1.61
N ALA A 223 -3.84 -1.87 1.73
CA ALA A 223 -4.54 -2.47 2.84
C ALA A 223 -3.66 -3.47 3.60
N TYR A 224 -3.77 -3.49 4.93
CA TYR A 224 -3.29 -4.61 5.75
C TYR A 224 -4.48 -5.42 6.26
N ALA A 225 -4.44 -6.75 6.11
CA ALA A 225 -5.44 -7.64 6.67
C ALA A 225 -4.93 -8.25 7.98
N ALA A 226 -5.52 -7.85 9.10
CA ALA A 226 -5.18 -8.29 10.43
C ALA A 226 -6.02 -9.49 10.85
N ALA A 227 -5.39 -10.49 11.46
CA ALA A 227 -6.11 -11.46 12.25
C ALA A 227 -6.76 -10.76 13.46
N ASP A 228 -7.98 -11.17 13.79
CA ASP A 228 -8.60 -10.90 15.07
C ASP A 228 -7.98 -11.78 16.17
N SER A 229 -6.81 -11.35 16.65
CA SER A 229 -5.96 -12.10 17.57
C SER A 229 -5.44 -11.25 18.73
N SER A 230 -4.83 -11.93 19.71
CA SER A 230 -4.14 -11.36 20.86
C SER A 230 -2.77 -12.01 21.05
N THR A 231 -1.96 -11.52 21.98
CA THR A 231 -0.64 -12.09 22.31
C THR A 231 -0.54 -12.41 23.80
N ASP A 232 0.57 -13.02 24.23
CA ASP A 232 0.86 -13.21 25.66
C ASP A 232 1.11 -11.89 26.40
N LYS A 233 1.49 -10.83 25.67
CA LYS A 233 1.73 -9.48 26.23
C LYS A 233 0.47 -8.61 26.25
N VAL A 234 -0.45 -8.83 25.31
CA VAL A 234 -1.70 -8.08 25.19
C VAL A 234 -2.82 -9.09 24.97
N SER A 235 -3.50 -9.45 26.05
CA SER A 235 -4.57 -10.46 26.04
C SER A 235 -5.87 -9.94 25.43
N ASN A 236 -6.08 -8.62 25.40
CA ASN A 236 -7.21 -8.02 24.73
C ASN A 236 -6.90 -7.79 23.24
N ALA A 237 -7.58 -8.54 22.36
CA ALA A 237 -7.44 -8.40 20.92
C ALA A 237 -7.77 -6.99 20.40
N ASP A 238 -8.68 -6.26 21.04
CA ASP A 238 -9.05 -4.89 20.63
C ASP A 238 -7.91 -3.91 20.90
N ASP A 239 -7.27 -4.00 22.06
CA ASP A 239 -6.07 -3.23 22.38
C ASP A 239 -4.93 -3.58 21.42
N TYR A 240 -4.79 -4.86 21.06
CA TYR A 240 -3.78 -5.28 20.09
C TYR A 240 -4.04 -4.73 18.68
N HIS A 241 -5.31 -4.63 18.25
CA HIS A 241 -5.66 -3.92 17.02
C HIS A 241 -5.27 -2.44 17.07
N VAL A 242 -5.51 -1.75 18.19
CA VAL A 242 -5.11 -0.35 18.34
C VAL A 242 -3.59 -0.19 18.20
N ILE A 243 -2.80 -1.06 18.84
CA ILE A 243 -1.33 -1.04 18.73
C ILE A 243 -0.88 -1.32 17.28
N LYS A 244 -1.49 -2.31 16.62
CA LYS A 244 -1.22 -2.62 15.20
C LYS A 244 -1.52 -1.42 14.31
N VAL A 245 -2.66 -0.74 14.50
CA VAL A 245 -3.01 0.47 13.73
C VAL A 245 -2.02 1.59 14.00
N GLN A 246 -1.76 1.93 15.27
CA GLN A 246 -0.83 3.00 15.63
C GLN A 246 0.57 2.76 15.06
N GLY A 247 1.05 1.51 15.11
CA GLY A 247 2.34 1.14 14.54
C GLY A 247 2.35 1.20 13.01
N LEU A 248 1.30 0.72 12.34
CA LEU A 248 1.20 0.82 10.88
C LEU A 248 1.15 2.28 10.40
N LEU A 249 0.58 3.19 11.21
CA LEU A 249 0.44 4.62 10.89
C LEU A 249 1.55 5.51 11.47
N CYS A 250 2.45 4.99 12.32
CA CYS A 250 3.42 5.84 13.03
C CYS A 250 4.35 6.62 12.09
N GLY A 251 4.81 7.79 12.52
CA GLY A 251 5.80 8.59 11.79
C GLY A 251 5.35 9.08 10.42
N ASP A 252 4.05 9.07 10.16
CA ASP A 252 3.45 9.49 8.91
C ASP A 252 2.39 10.57 9.16
N GLU A 253 1.97 11.24 8.09
CA GLU A 253 1.01 12.32 8.13
C GLU A 253 -0.12 12.04 7.15
N MET A 254 -1.35 12.32 7.59
CA MET A 254 -2.50 12.34 6.69
C MET A 254 -2.55 13.69 5.97
N ARG A 255 -2.47 13.65 4.64
CA ARG A 255 -2.58 14.83 3.78
C ARG A 255 -3.78 14.66 2.86
N ASN A 256 -4.72 15.60 2.93
CA ASN A 256 -5.95 15.58 2.13
C ASN A 256 -6.69 14.22 2.17
N GLY A 257 -6.77 13.64 3.37
CA GLY A 257 -7.48 12.37 3.56
C GLY A 257 -6.74 11.13 3.05
N MET A 258 -5.45 11.19 2.75
CA MET A 258 -4.64 10.01 2.42
C MET A 258 -3.35 9.97 3.25
N MET A 259 -2.93 8.78 3.63
CA MET A 259 -1.62 8.57 4.26
C MET A 259 -0.51 8.63 3.20
N ALA A 260 0.61 9.28 3.52
CA ALA A 260 1.70 9.44 2.55
C ALA A 260 2.58 8.18 2.44
N LYS A 261 2.83 7.47 3.54
CA LYS A 261 3.72 6.30 3.61
C LYS A 261 3.14 5.09 4.34
N SER A 262 1.90 5.19 4.82
CA SER A 262 1.22 4.15 5.60
C SER A 262 0.03 3.58 4.85
N ILE A 263 -0.58 2.55 5.44
CA ILE A 263 -1.77 1.92 4.88
C ILE A 263 -2.93 2.92 4.82
N ASP A 264 -3.83 2.73 3.86
CA ASP A 264 -5.08 3.48 3.75
C ASP A 264 -6.26 2.72 4.33
N ILE A 265 -6.18 1.39 4.35
CA ILE A 265 -7.26 0.50 4.77
C ILE A 265 -6.73 -0.51 5.81
N TYR A 266 -7.34 -0.54 6.99
CA TYR A 266 -7.11 -1.59 7.98
C TYR A 266 -8.26 -2.59 7.92
N LEU A 267 -7.97 -3.78 7.38
CA LEU A 267 -8.91 -4.88 7.31
C LEU A 267 -8.77 -5.76 8.56
N ILE A 268 -9.90 -6.24 9.09
CA ILE A 268 -9.90 -7.29 10.12
C ILE A 268 -10.54 -8.55 9.54
N ASN A 269 -9.85 -9.68 9.63
CA ASN A 269 -10.43 -11.00 9.42
C ASN A 269 -11.10 -11.39 10.75
N GLU A 270 -12.42 -11.19 10.84
CA GLU A 270 -13.19 -11.33 12.08
C GLU A 270 -14.12 -12.54 12.05
N TYR A 271 -14.17 -13.26 13.17
CA TYR A 271 -15.06 -14.41 13.32
C TYR A 271 -15.77 -14.39 14.68
N ARG A 272 -16.11 -13.19 15.17
CA ARG A 272 -16.78 -13.02 16.48
C ARG A 272 -18.28 -13.12 16.39
N TRP A 273 -18.87 -12.75 15.25
CA TRP A 273 -20.31 -12.92 15.04
C TRP A 273 -20.61 -14.31 14.49
N CYS A 274 -21.09 -15.19 15.36
CA CYS A 274 -21.55 -16.54 15.03
C CYS A 274 -23.08 -16.56 14.87
N PRO A 275 -23.68 -17.66 14.36
CA PRO A 275 -25.13 -17.83 14.39
C PRO A 275 -25.68 -17.54 15.80
N ASP A 276 -26.80 -16.82 15.85
CA ASP A 276 -27.50 -16.39 17.08
C ASP A 276 -26.79 -15.32 17.94
N SER A 277 -25.61 -14.82 17.54
CA SER A 277 -24.98 -13.67 18.21
C SER A 277 -25.83 -12.40 18.11
N THR A 278 -25.72 -11.55 19.13
CA THR A 278 -26.25 -10.18 19.14
C THR A 278 -25.16 -9.16 18.84
N PHE A 279 -25.57 -7.91 18.52
CA PHE A 279 -24.61 -6.81 18.33
C PHE A 279 -23.75 -6.57 19.57
N ASP A 280 -24.36 -6.59 20.76
CA ASP A 280 -23.66 -6.22 21.99
C ASP A 280 -22.60 -7.28 22.38
N GLU A 281 -22.79 -8.55 22.01
CA GLU A 281 -21.82 -9.62 22.21
C GLU A 281 -20.66 -9.57 21.21
N ALA A 282 -20.95 -9.32 19.93
CA ALA A 282 -19.95 -9.43 18.87
C ALA A 282 -19.34 -8.09 18.47
N TYR A 283 -20.17 -7.10 18.13
CA TYR A 283 -19.75 -5.91 17.37
C TYR A 283 -19.68 -4.62 18.20
N LYS A 284 -20.27 -4.59 19.40
CA LYS A 284 -20.11 -3.45 20.31
C LYS A 284 -18.64 -3.14 20.59
N ARG A 285 -17.82 -4.17 20.81
CA ARG A 285 -16.39 -3.99 21.04
C ARG A 285 -15.63 -3.44 19.83
N TYR A 286 -16.04 -3.79 18.61
CA TYR A 286 -15.44 -3.25 17.39
C TYR A 286 -15.75 -1.76 17.20
N ILE A 287 -16.99 -1.32 17.47
CA ILE A 287 -17.30 0.10 17.42
C ILE A 287 -16.64 0.86 18.57
N ASP A 288 -16.61 0.31 19.79
CA ASP A 288 -15.92 0.92 20.93
C ASP A 288 -14.41 1.09 20.67
N MET A 289 -13.81 0.13 19.95
CA MET A 289 -12.41 0.18 19.53
C MET A 289 -12.17 1.23 18.44
N ALA A 290 -12.96 1.24 17.36
CA ALA A 290 -12.63 1.94 16.12
C ALA A 290 -13.13 3.38 15.99
N GLN A 291 -13.97 3.88 16.90
CA GLN A 291 -14.40 5.29 16.81
C GLN A 291 -13.20 6.25 16.86
N GLY A 292 -13.26 7.29 16.02
CA GLY A 292 -12.17 8.26 15.85
C GLY A 292 -10.97 7.77 15.02
N ILE A 293 -10.99 6.56 14.47
CA ILE A 293 -9.91 6.09 13.58
C ILE A 293 -9.89 6.92 12.29
N PRO A 294 -8.72 7.41 11.83
CA PRO A 294 -8.66 8.34 10.70
C PRO A 294 -8.59 7.64 9.33
N VAL A 295 -8.33 6.34 9.29
CA VAL A 295 -8.22 5.52 8.07
C VAL A 295 -9.41 4.59 7.90
N VAL A 296 -9.60 4.05 6.69
CA VAL A 296 -10.72 3.15 6.40
C VAL A 296 -10.57 1.87 7.22
N VAL A 297 -11.64 1.47 7.91
CA VAL A 297 -11.75 0.13 8.50
C VAL A 297 -12.86 -0.67 7.85
N ALA A 298 -12.59 -1.94 7.57
CA ALA A 298 -13.56 -2.88 7.01
C ALA A 298 -13.22 -4.31 7.43
N PHE A 299 -14.14 -5.25 7.19
CA PHE A 299 -13.84 -6.67 7.41
C PHE A 299 -13.23 -7.29 6.16
N GLY A 300 -11.97 -7.72 6.28
CA GLY A 300 -11.25 -8.44 5.23
C GLY A 300 -11.81 -9.83 5.00
N GLU A 301 -12.35 -10.43 6.06
CA GLU A 301 -13.08 -11.69 6.11
C GLU A 301 -14.11 -11.58 7.24
N TYR A 302 -15.32 -12.12 7.04
CA TYR A 302 -16.29 -12.33 8.10
C TYR A 302 -17.16 -13.57 7.88
N GLY A 303 -17.78 -14.05 8.97
CA GLY A 303 -18.79 -15.11 8.94
C GLY A 303 -18.38 -16.35 9.73
N CYS A 304 -18.34 -16.24 11.06
CA CYS A 304 -18.11 -17.39 11.95
C CYS A 304 -19.11 -18.52 11.66
N LYS A 305 -18.62 -19.75 11.76
CA LYS A 305 -19.43 -20.96 11.71
C LYS A 305 -18.95 -21.95 12.77
N THR A 306 -19.86 -22.35 13.65
CA THR A 306 -19.55 -23.17 14.83
C THR A 306 -19.71 -24.67 14.57
N SER A 307 -20.51 -25.06 13.58
CA SER A 307 -20.69 -26.46 13.19
C SER A 307 -21.16 -26.59 11.73
N ALA A 308 -21.08 -27.79 11.17
CA ALA A 308 -21.60 -28.08 9.83
C ALA A 308 -23.13 -28.05 9.76
N SER A 309 -23.83 -28.33 10.87
CA SER A 309 -25.29 -28.39 10.95
C SER A 309 -25.96 -27.06 11.27
N THR A 310 -25.20 -26.04 11.65
CA THR A 310 -25.70 -24.68 11.96
C THR A 310 -25.34 -23.73 10.82
N PRO A 311 -26.30 -23.37 9.94
CA PRO A 311 -26.03 -22.44 8.85
C PRO A 311 -25.77 -21.03 9.36
N ARG A 312 -24.96 -20.27 8.62
CA ARG A 312 -24.78 -18.84 8.88
C ARG A 312 -26.02 -18.06 8.48
N THR A 313 -26.56 -17.28 9.41
CA THR A 313 -27.72 -16.40 9.18
C THR A 313 -27.34 -15.02 8.65
N TRP A 314 -26.08 -14.65 8.83
CA TRP A 314 -25.50 -13.36 8.43
C TRP A 314 -26.21 -12.15 9.08
N GLY A 315 -26.63 -12.30 10.33
CA GLY A 315 -27.38 -11.27 11.09
C GLY A 315 -26.63 -9.94 11.31
N MET A 316 -25.31 -9.91 11.08
CA MET A 316 -24.48 -8.72 11.15
C MET A 316 -24.66 -7.76 9.96
N VAL A 317 -25.09 -8.26 8.80
CA VAL A 317 -25.15 -7.50 7.53
C VAL A 317 -25.88 -6.15 7.65
N PRO A 318 -27.07 -6.02 8.29
CA PRO A 318 -27.71 -4.70 8.44
C PRO A 318 -26.83 -3.65 9.11
N TYR A 319 -26.02 -4.04 10.12
CA TYR A 319 -25.15 -3.11 10.85
C TYR A 319 -24.03 -2.53 9.97
N MET A 320 -23.68 -3.19 8.87
CA MET A 320 -22.62 -2.74 7.96
C MET A 320 -23.09 -1.73 6.92
N TYR A 321 -24.38 -1.71 6.58
CA TYR A 321 -24.87 -1.01 5.39
C TYR A 321 -26.02 -0.05 5.65
N GLU A 322 -26.85 -0.27 6.68
CA GLU A 322 -27.94 0.67 6.99
C GLU A 322 -27.41 1.98 7.59
N GLU A 323 -28.30 2.98 7.68
CA GLU A 323 -28.04 4.29 8.27
C GLU A 323 -27.43 4.20 9.68
N PRO A 324 -26.45 5.05 10.05
CA PRO A 324 -25.78 5.01 11.36
C PRO A 324 -26.73 5.03 12.57
N SER A 325 -27.87 5.71 12.44
CA SER A 325 -28.93 5.77 13.46
C SER A 325 -29.58 4.41 13.76
N LYS A 326 -29.57 3.49 12.80
CA LYS A 326 -30.07 2.11 12.94
C LYS A 326 -28.99 1.11 13.33
N THR A 327 -27.73 1.44 13.11
CA THR A 327 -26.61 0.51 13.29
C THR A 327 -25.76 0.83 14.53
N LYS A 328 -26.26 1.64 15.47
CA LYS A 328 -25.48 2.10 16.64
C LYS A 328 -24.15 2.76 16.22
N GLN A 329 -24.19 3.57 15.15
CA GLN A 329 -23.04 4.24 14.52
C GLN A 329 -22.02 3.29 13.85
N PHE A 330 -22.29 1.98 13.78
CA PHE A 330 -21.35 1.03 13.18
C PHE A 330 -21.00 1.37 11.72
N SER A 331 -22.00 1.61 10.87
CA SER A 331 -21.79 1.97 9.47
C SER A 331 -21.26 3.41 9.26
N ALA A 332 -21.22 4.26 10.30
CA ALA A 332 -20.48 5.53 10.23
C ALA A 332 -18.97 5.32 10.23
N VAL A 333 -18.49 4.30 10.94
CA VAL A 333 -17.06 4.00 11.11
C VAL A 333 -16.59 2.92 10.15
N TRP A 334 -17.37 1.86 9.96
CA TRP A 334 -17.00 0.68 9.19
C TRP A 334 -17.47 0.79 7.73
N SER A 335 -16.61 0.36 6.81
CA SER A 335 -16.83 0.43 5.36
C SER A 335 -17.25 -0.91 4.75
N GLY A 336 -17.97 -1.74 5.51
CA GLY A 336 -18.47 -3.04 5.08
C GLY A 336 -17.46 -4.19 5.21
N GLY A 337 -17.55 -5.20 4.35
CA GLY A 337 -16.61 -6.33 4.36
C GLY A 337 -16.87 -7.44 3.34
N LEU A 338 -16.07 -8.51 3.47
CA LEU A 338 -16.03 -9.66 2.57
C LEU A 338 -16.40 -10.96 3.29
N ALA A 339 -17.49 -11.61 2.88
CA ALA A 339 -17.91 -12.90 3.43
C ALA A 339 -16.90 -13.99 3.06
N TYR A 340 -16.47 -14.78 4.05
CA TYR A 340 -15.46 -15.83 3.88
C TYR A 340 -16.05 -17.23 4.07
N SER A 341 -15.78 -18.24 3.24
CA SER A 341 -15.05 -18.23 1.97
C SER A 341 -15.97 -18.57 0.81
N TYR A 342 -15.54 -18.30 -0.44
CA TYR A 342 -16.31 -18.77 -1.60
C TYR A 342 -16.36 -20.30 -1.61
N GLY A 343 -15.20 -20.96 -1.74
CA GLY A 343 -15.12 -22.41 -1.93
C GLY A 343 -14.06 -23.08 -1.08
N GLU A 344 -13.78 -24.33 -1.40
CA GLU A 344 -12.86 -25.19 -0.66
C GLU A 344 -11.40 -24.76 -0.87
N ALA A 345 -10.92 -24.70 -2.11
CA ALA A 345 -9.56 -24.27 -2.47
C ALA A 345 -8.50 -24.75 -1.45
N LYS A 346 -7.56 -23.88 -1.04
CA LYS A 346 -6.48 -24.21 -0.08
C LYS A 346 -6.95 -24.61 1.33
N LEU A 347 -8.26 -24.71 1.59
CA LEU A 347 -8.78 -25.06 2.91
C LEU A 347 -8.71 -26.57 3.17
N GLY A 348 -8.60 -26.92 4.45
CA GLY A 348 -8.72 -28.30 4.91
C GLY A 348 -10.08 -28.89 4.53
N LYS A 349 -10.12 -30.20 4.29
CA LYS A 349 -11.35 -30.92 3.89
C LYS A 349 -12.47 -30.84 4.93
N ASP A 350 -12.11 -30.56 6.18
CA ASP A 350 -12.98 -30.40 7.34
C ASP A 350 -13.32 -28.92 7.63
N SER A 351 -12.87 -27.99 6.78
CA SER A 351 -13.19 -26.57 6.92
C SER A 351 -14.69 -26.32 6.84
N LEU A 352 -15.20 -25.51 7.78
CA LEU A 352 -16.62 -25.15 7.83
C LEU A 352 -16.97 -23.96 6.95
N PHE A 353 -15.97 -23.16 6.57
CA PHE A 353 -16.12 -21.84 5.94
C PHE A 353 -16.64 -21.80 4.49
N PRO A 354 -16.37 -22.80 3.62
CA PRO A 354 -16.81 -22.74 2.23
C PRO A 354 -18.32 -22.52 2.11
N MET A 355 -18.72 -21.52 1.33
CA MET A 355 -20.13 -21.31 0.95
C MET A 355 -20.56 -22.21 -0.21
N PHE A 356 -19.59 -22.69 -0.99
CA PHE A 356 -19.74 -23.67 -2.05
C PHE A 356 -18.84 -24.88 -1.79
N THR A 357 -19.30 -26.07 -2.18
CA THR A 357 -18.55 -27.34 -2.03
C THR A 357 -18.50 -28.13 -3.34
N GLY A 358 -17.75 -29.24 -3.35
CA GLY A 358 -17.67 -30.16 -4.48
C GLY A 358 -16.70 -29.70 -5.57
N GLY A 359 -15.75 -28.82 -5.22
CA GLY A 359 -14.66 -28.35 -6.07
C GLY A 359 -13.33 -28.98 -5.69
N SER A 360 -12.27 -28.46 -6.29
CA SER A 360 -10.90 -28.82 -5.97
C SER A 360 -10.41 -28.07 -4.72
N THR A 361 -9.52 -28.70 -3.96
CA THR A 361 -8.69 -28.02 -2.95
C THR A 361 -7.42 -27.41 -3.53
N ASP A 362 -7.15 -27.63 -4.81
CA ASP A 362 -6.13 -26.89 -5.56
C ASP A 362 -6.77 -25.61 -6.12
N PHE A 363 -6.20 -24.47 -5.77
CA PHE A 363 -6.67 -23.15 -6.20
C PHE A 363 -6.47 -22.90 -7.71
N LEU A 364 -5.64 -23.70 -8.39
CA LEU A 364 -5.42 -23.66 -9.85
C LEU A 364 -6.39 -24.55 -10.64
N SER A 365 -7.38 -25.14 -9.97
CA SER A 365 -8.28 -26.14 -10.53
C SER A 365 -9.75 -25.76 -10.31
N THR A 366 -10.66 -26.67 -10.65
CA THR A 366 -12.12 -26.45 -10.68
C THR A 366 -12.66 -25.89 -9.36
N PRO A 367 -13.26 -24.69 -9.36
CA PRO A 367 -13.92 -24.12 -8.20
C PRO A 367 -15.07 -24.96 -7.65
N SER A 368 -15.34 -24.82 -6.35
CA SER A 368 -16.52 -25.39 -5.74
C SER A 368 -17.79 -24.82 -6.36
N SER A 369 -18.75 -25.69 -6.69
CA SER A 369 -19.94 -25.31 -7.46
C SER A 369 -21.28 -25.59 -6.78
N LYS A 370 -21.30 -26.39 -5.70
CA LYS A 370 -22.54 -26.74 -4.99
C LYS A 370 -22.82 -25.74 -3.86
N PRO A 371 -23.85 -24.88 -3.97
CA PRO A 371 -24.15 -23.90 -2.93
C PRO A 371 -24.61 -24.57 -1.64
N LEU A 372 -24.15 -24.05 -0.50
CA LEU A 372 -24.66 -24.38 0.82
C LEU A 372 -25.75 -23.39 1.26
N VAL A 373 -26.47 -23.74 2.34
CA VAL A 373 -27.49 -22.85 2.95
C VAL A 373 -26.90 -21.50 3.36
N ASP A 374 -25.63 -21.49 3.78
CA ASP A 374 -24.88 -20.26 4.08
C ASP A 374 -24.94 -19.25 2.93
N TYR A 375 -24.70 -19.70 1.70
CA TYR A 375 -24.75 -18.84 0.51
C TYR A 375 -26.16 -18.30 0.27
N THR A 376 -27.17 -19.17 0.37
CA THR A 376 -28.58 -18.78 0.22
C THR A 376 -28.96 -17.68 1.21
N ASN A 377 -28.53 -17.81 2.47
CA ASN A 377 -28.78 -16.80 3.50
C ASN A 377 -28.02 -15.50 3.22
N LEU A 378 -26.76 -15.56 2.79
CA LEU A 378 -25.98 -14.37 2.43
C LEU A 378 -26.65 -13.61 1.29
N LYS A 379 -27.07 -14.32 0.25
CA LYS A 379 -27.79 -13.75 -0.90
C LYS A 379 -29.07 -13.04 -0.47
N ALA A 380 -29.82 -13.62 0.48
CA ALA A 380 -31.01 -12.98 1.04
C ALA A 380 -30.69 -11.69 1.81
N GLN A 381 -29.66 -11.69 2.67
CA GLN A 381 -29.23 -10.47 3.37
C GLN A 381 -28.75 -9.39 2.40
N PHE A 382 -27.95 -9.77 1.40
CA PHE A 382 -27.43 -8.84 0.40
C PHE A 382 -28.53 -8.28 -0.50
N ALA A 383 -29.59 -9.04 -0.79
CA ALA A 383 -30.74 -8.50 -1.52
C ALA A 383 -31.52 -7.46 -0.70
N LYS A 384 -31.52 -7.58 0.62
CA LYS A 384 -32.33 -6.74 1.52
C LYS A 384 -31.68 -5.39 1.87
N TYR A 385 -30.35 -5.35 2.04
CA TYR A 385 -29.66 -4.16 2.54
C TYR A 385 -28.68 -3.58 1.52
N SER A 386 -28.71 -2.27 1.34
CA SER A 386 -27.77 -1.50 0.53
C SER A 386 -27.05 -0.48 1.41
N GLY A 387 -25.87 -0.03 0.99
CA GLY A 387 -25.18 1.07 1.68
C GLY A 387 -26.06 2.31 1.72
N TYR A 388 -26.04 3.01 2.85
CA TYR A 388 -26.71 4.29 2.99
C TYR A 388 -26.00 5.39 2.19
N LYS A 389 -26.70 6.50 1.96
CA LYS A 389 -26.17 7.63 1.20
C LYS A 389 -25.38 8.56 2.11
N ASP A 390 -24.18 8.90 1.68
CA ASP A 390 -23.25 9.76 2.40
C ASP A 390 -22.20 10.28 1.40
N ASP A 391 -22.72 10.89 0.34
CA ASP A 391 -21.93 11.29 -0.82
C ASP A 391 -20.91 12.37 -0.44
N ALA A 392 -19.77 12.38 -1.13
CA ALA A 392 -18.74 13.36 -0.94
C ALA A 392 -19.24 14.78 -1.29
N GLU A 393 -18.81 15.76 -0.51
CA GLU A 393 -19.17 17.16 -0.70
C GLU A 393 -18.13 17.92 -1.56
N TRP A 394 -17.29 17.20 -2.30
CA TRP A 394 -16.33 17.84 -3.19
C TRP A 394 -17.02 18.41 -4.43
N THR A 395 -16.41 19.44 -4.99
CA THR A 395 -16.72 20.03 -6.31
C THR A 395 -15.62 19.69 -7.32
N ASP A 396 -15.86 20.00 -8.60
CA ASP A 396 -14.86 19.83 -9.67
C ASP A 396 -13.52 20.46 -9.28
N GLY A 397 -12.45 19.66 -9.33
CA GLY A 397 -11.10 20.09 -8.96
C GLY A 397 -10.76 20.04 -7.47
N THR A 398 -11.70 19.64 -6.59
CA THR A 398 -11.45 19.45 -5.15
C THR A 398 -11.45 17.99 -4.70
N THR A 399 -11.68 17.04 -5.62
CA THR A 399 -11.71 15.59 -5.35
C THR A 399 -10.51 15.11 -4.55
N CYS A 400 -9.30 15.65 -4.78
CA CYS A 400 -8.06 15.27 -4.07
C CYS A 400 -7.64 16.15 -2.91
N SER A 401 -8.36 17.24 -2.62
CA SER A 401 -8.10 18.12 -1.49
C SER A 401 -9.18 18.02 -0.40
N TRP A 402 -10.39 17.58 -0.78
CA TRP A 402 -11.49 17.37 0.14
C TRP A 402 -11.26 16.15 1.05
N THR A 403 -11.69 16.23 2.30
CA THR A 403 -11.65 15.13 3.28
C THR A 403 -12.98 15.10 4.03
N PRO A 404 -13.61 13.94 4.26
CA PRO A 404 -14.84 13.87 5.03
C PRO A 404 -14.56 14.24 6.49
N THR A 405 -15.56 14.83 7.13
CA THR A 405 -15.51 15.09 8.57
C THR A 405 -15.47 13.76 9.33
N LEU A 406 -14.53 13.64 10.29
CA LEU A 406 -14.51 12.53 11.22
C LEU A 406 -15.55 12.77 12.33
N GLU A 407 -16.75 12.23 12.13
CA GLU A 407 -17.92 12.48 13.00
C GLU A 407 -17.77 11.85 14.40
N THR A 408 -17.07 10.72 14.50
CA THR A 408 -16.90 9.98 15.76
C THR A 408 -15.62 10.38 16.47
N LYS A 409 -15.61 10.25 17.81
CA LYS A 409 -14.44 10.53 18.65
C LYS A 409 -13.96 9.24 19.30
N THR A 410 -12.66 9.13 19.52
CA THR A 410 -12.07 8.03 20.27
C THR A 410 -12.80 7.83 21.59
N GLN A 411 -13.30 6.61 21.81
CA GLN A 411 -14.02 6.28 23.02
C GLN A 411 -13.08 6.31 24.24
N PRO A 412 -13.52 6.86 25.39
CA PRO A 412 -12.71 6.86 26.61
C PRO A 412 -12.33 5.46 27.11
N SER A 413 -13.05 4.42 26.69
CA SER A 413 -12.71 3.02 26.98
C SER A 413 -11.48 2.55 26.20
N ASN A 414 -11.22 3.09 25.01
CA ASN A 414 -10.00 2.87 24.24
C ASN A 414 -8.86 3.70 24.83
N LYS A 415 -8.21 3.16 25.88
CA LYS A 415 -7.16 3.87 26.63
C LYS A 415 -5.94 4.18 25.78
N ILE A 416 -5.56 3.26 24.89
CA ILE A 416 -4.35 3.38 24.07
C ILE A 416 -4.51 4.53 23.05
N ALA A 417 -5.59 4.54 22.28
CA ALA A 417 -5.82 5.62 21.31
C ALA A 417 -6.16 6.95 22.00
N SER A 418 -6.85 6.92 23.15
CA SER A 418 -7.14 8.15 23.92
C SER A 418 -5.87 8.80 24.46
N GLN A 419 -4.87 8.02 24.85
CA GLN A 419 -3.62 8.52 25.41
C GLN A 419 -2.61 8.96 24.35
N TYR A 420 -2.49 8.20 23.25
CA TYR A 420 -1.41 8.40 22.27
C TYR A 420 -1.90 8.90 20.90
N GLY A 421 -3.21 9.03 20.69
CA GLY A 421 -3.79 9.32 19.38
C GLY A 421 -3.77 8.11 18.44
N TRP A 422 -4.37 8.23 17.25
CA TRP A 422 -4.36 7.14 16.26
C TRP A 422 -3.11 7.14 15.37
N ILE A 423 -2.54 8.32 15.12
CA ILE A 423 -1.31 8.50 14.36
C ILE A 423 -0.24 8.95 15.35
N VAL A 424 0.67 8.04 15.70
CA VAL A 424 1.76 8.32 16.65
C VAL A 424 2.90 8.97 15.89
N SER A 425 3.40 10.12 16.38
CA SER A 425 4.42 10.92 15.66
C SER A 425 5.75 10.21 15.45
N SER A 426 6.12 9.25 16.32
CA SER A 426 7.37 8.50 16.22
C SER A 426 7.14 6.99 16.26
N CYS A 427 7.78 6.29 15.33
CA CYS A 427 7.83 4.83 15.30
C CYS A 427 8.74 4.19 16.35
N THR A 428 9.46 5.00 17.14
CA THR A 428 10.25 4.53 18.29
C THR A 428 9.50 4.62 19.62
N ALA A 429 8.27 5.13 19.62
CA ALA A 429 7.49 5.32 20.84
C ALA A 429 7.29 4.00 21.61
N SER A 430 7.42 4.06 22.94
CA SER A 430 7.42 2.88 23.80
C SER A 430 6.09 2.14 23.81
N ASN A 431 4.96 2.84 23.61
CA ASN A 431 3.63 2.25 23.54
C ASN A 431 3.40 1.38 22.30
N LEU A 432 4.30 1.44 21.31
CA LEU A 432 4.25 0.62 20.11
C LEU A 432 5.00 -0.71 20.25
N LYS A 433 5.67 -0.94 21.38
CA LYS A 433 6.51 -2.12 21.62
C LYS A 433 5.86 -3.03 22.66
N LEU A 434 5.65 -4.30 22.30
CA LEU A 434 5.22 -5.35 23.25
C LEU A 434 6.42 -6.10 23.83
N SER A 435 7.49 -6.18 23.05
CA SER A 435 8.81 -6.67 23.43
C SER A 435 9.87 -5.60 23.17
N SER A 436 10.98 -5.67 23.92
CA SER A 436 12.15 -4.81 23.69
C SER A 436 12.74 -4.92 22.28
N THR A 437 12.50 -6.05 21.61
CA THR A 437 12.96 -6.35 20.24
C THR A 437 12.04 -5.81 19.15
N ASP A 438 10.84 -5.35 19.50
CA ASP A 438 9.87 -4.86 18.50
C ASP A 438 10.36 -3.55 17.89
N SER A 439 10.17 -3.44 16.58
CA SER A 439 10.49 -2.27 15.78
C SER A 439 9.41 -2.04 14.74
N TRP A 440 9.15 -0.75 14.47
CA TRP A 440 8.33 -0.27 13.35
C TRP A 440 9.17 0.45 12.28
N ILE A 441 10.50 0.42 12.43
CA ILE A 441 11.44 1.04 11.51
C ILE A 441 12.20 -0.05 10.77
N CYS A 442 12.24 0.07 9.45
CA CYS A 442 12.93 -0.81 8.54
C CYS A 442 13.49 -0.01 7.37
N SER A 443 14.67 -0.40 6.88
CA SER A 443 15.28 0.21 5.70
C SER A 443 14.47 -0.11 4.45
N SER A 444 14.38 0.85 3.54
CA SER A 444 13.79 0.68 2.21
C SER A 444 14.51 -0.42 1.42
N ARG A 445 13.79 -1.02 0.46
CA ARG A 445 14.35 -1.92 -0.56
C ARG A 445 14.40 -1.30 -1.96
N GLU A 446 14.05 -0.04 -2.08
CA GLU A 446 14.20 0.73 -3.32
C GLU A 446 15.65 0.73 -3.80
N GLY A 447 15.89 0.52 -5.10
CA GLY A 447 17.23 0.51 -5.68
C GLY A 447 18.14 -0.65 -5.26
N VAL A 448 17.66 -1.60 -4.44
CA VAL A 448 18.45 -2.76 -4.02
C VAL A 448 18.61 -3.74 -5.18
N VAL A 449 19.84 -4.23 -5.36
CA VAL A 449 20.18 -5.28 -6.32
C VAL A 449 19.53 -6.59 -5.87
N CYS A 450 18.85 -7.26 -6.80
CA CYS A 450 18.16 -8.52 -6.53
C CYS A 450 18.21 -9.52 -7.70
N GLY A 451 18.73 -9.10 -8.86
CA GLY A 451 19.03 -9.99 -9.97
C GLY A 451 20.45 -10.54 -9.87
N ASP A 452 20.64 -11.78 -10.33
CA ASP A 452 21.96 -12.43 -10.38
C ASP A 452 22.95 -11.70 -11.33
N ASP A 453 22.42 -10.90 -12.25
CA ASP A 453 23.16 -10.06 -13.21
C ASP A 453 23.53 -8.67 -12.66
N GLY A 454 23.22 -8.38 -11.39
CA GLY A 454 23.45 -7.09 -10.77
C GLY A 454 22.35 -6.06 -11.01
N SER A 455 21.23 -6.43 -11.64
CA SER A 455 20.08 -5.56 -11.83
C SER A 455 19.32 -5.28 -10.52
N THR A 456 18.73 -4.09 -10.42
CA THR A 456 17.86 -3.71 -9.30
C THR A 456 16.45 -4.28 -9.48
N CYS A 457 15.74 -4.41 -8.36
CA CYS A 457 14.35 -4.85 -8.31
C CYS A 457 13.34 -3.76 -8.71
N ASP A 458 13.77 -2.75 -9.47
CA ASP A 458 12.93 -1.61 -9.83
C ASP A 458 12.00 -1.93 -11.01
N VAL A 459 10.79 -1.40 -10.93
CA VAL A 459 9.76 -1.58 -11.95
C VAL A 459 9.51 -0.25 -12.63
N ALA A 460 9.92 -0.14 -13.89
CA ALA A 460 9.70 1.04 -14.71
C ALA A 460 8.31 1.06 -15.36
N LEU A 461 7.80 2.28 -15.59
CA LEU A 461 6.61 2.56 -16.39
C LEU A 461 7.01 3.31 -17.66
N SER A 462 6.72 2.73 -18.81
CA SER A 462 7.01 3.32 -20.12
C SER A 462 5.90 4.23 -20.63
N SER A 463 4.69 4.11 -20.09
CA SER A 463 3.48 4.83 -20.50
C SER A 463 2.51 4.97 -19.33
N SER A 464 1.49 5.79 -19.50
CA SER A 464 0.37 5.86 -18.57
C SER A 464 -0.44 4.55 -18.59
N LEU A 465 -1.04 4.21 -17.44
CA LEU A 465 -1.78 2.99 -17.17
C LEU A 465 -3.19 3.35 -16.71
N GLY A 466 -4.15 3.28 -17.64
CA GLY A 466 -5.54 3.62 -17.37
C GLY A 466 -5.69 5.03 -16.76
N THR A 467 -6.63 5.16 -15.83
CA THR A 467 -6.85 6.38 -15.05
C THR A 467 -5.64 6.69 -14.16
N THR A 468 -5.01 7.85 -14.36
CA THR A 468 -3.87 8.31 -13.57
C THR A 468 -4.29 9.12 -12.34
N GLN A 469 -3.35 9.38 -11.42
CA GLN A 469 -3.64 10.28 -10.29
C GLN A 469 -3.91 11.71 -10.76
N GLU A 470 -3.27 12.14 -11.85
CA GLU A 470 -3.53 13.44 -12.48
C GLU A 470 -4.95 13.52 -13.04
N ASP A 471 -5.45 12.46 -13.69
CA ASP A 471 -6.85 12.41 -14.18
C ASP A 471 -7.86 12.53 -13.03
N ILE A 472 -7.58 11.91 -11.89
CA ILE A 472 -8.45 11.95 -10.70
C ILE A 472 -8.42 13.34 -10.04
N CYS A 473 -7.25 13.96 -9.96
CA CYS A 473 -7.05 15.20 -9.21
C CYS A 473 -7.16 16.47 -10.07
N GLY A 474 -7.21 16.34 -11.40
CA GLY A 474 -7.08 17.44 -12.38
C GLY A 474 -5.65 17.95 -12.53
N THR A 475 -4.93 18.14 -11.42
CA THR A 475 -3.50 18.47 -11.40
C THR A 475 -2.75 17.52 -10.48
N TYR A 476 -1.57 17.09 -10.90
CA TYR A 476 -0.70 16.28 -10.04
C TYR A 476 0.75 16.77 -10.10
N GLU A 477 1.24 17.26 -8.97
CA GLU A 477 2.65 17.55 -8.80
C GLU A 477 3.37 16.28 -8.36
N VAL A 478 4.26 15.78 -9.22
CA VAL A 478 5.19 14.75 -8.82
C VAL A 478 6.12 15.39 -7.80
N VAL A 479 6.00 14.97 -6.55
CA VAL A 479 7.01 15.30 -5.54
C VAL A 479 8.30 14.64 -6.01
N SER A 480 9.20 15.44 -6.59
CA SER A 480 10.46 14.95 -7.15
C SER A 480 11.33 14.45 -6.01
N GLY A 481 11.31 13.14 -5.76
CA GLY A 481 12.25 12.41 -4.96
C GLY A 481 12.50 12.99 -3.57
N GLY A 482 11.89 12.38 -2.57
CA GLY A 482 12.26 12.64 -1.19
C GLY A 482 11.15 12.43 -0.20
N GLY A 483 11.39 11.54 0.75
CA GLY A 483 10.62 11.47 1.97
C GLY A 483 10.71 12.79 2.73
N THR A 484 9.87 12.94 3.75
CA THR A 484 10.07 13.96 4.78
C THR A 484 11.50 13.90 5.32
N CYS A 485 12.10 15.07 5.53
CA CYS A 485 13.46 15.22 6.02
C CYS A 485 13.51 16.33 7.06
N GLU A 486 14.45 16.25 8.00
CA GLU A 486 14.73 17.36 8.93
C GLU A 486 15.97 18.13 8.48
N THR A 487 16.95 17.41 7.92
CA THR A 487 18.24 17.91 7.48
C THR A 487 18.63 17.32 6.11
N THR A 488 19.57 17.98 5.41
CA THR A 488 20.06 17.51 4.09
C THR A 488 20.68 16.11 4.13
N THR A 489 21.20 15.67 5.27
CA THR A 489 21.80 14.35 5.41
C THR A 489 20.77 13.22 5.30
N ASP A 490 19.49 13.50 5.59
CA ASP A 490 18.39 12.55 5.45
C ASP A 490 18.08 12.23 3.97
N CYS A 491 18.61 13.04 3.05
CA CYS A 491 18.44 12.94 1.61
C CYS A 491 19.62 12.27 0.92
N GLY A 492 20.42 11.51 1.68
CA GLY A 492 21.61 10.83 1.18
C GLY A 492 22.64 11.78 0.58
N GLY A 493 23.62 11.21 -0.14
CA GLY A 493 24.65 12.00 -0.83
C GLY A 493 24.16 12.69 -2.10
N ASN A 494 22.95 12.37 -2.56
CA ASN A 494 22.43 12.81 -3.86
C ASN A 494 21.11 13.58 -3.75
N GLY A 495 20.85 14.23 -2.61
CA GLY A 495 19.65 15.03 -2.41
C GLY A 495 19.87 16.17 -1.43
N GLN A 496 18.87 17.05 -1.33
CA GLN A 496 18.85 18.17 -0.39
C GLN A 496 17.51 18.25 0.32
N CYS A 497 17.52 18.56 1.62
CA CYS A 497 16.28 18.76 2.36
C CYS A 497 15.75 20.16 2.09
N LYS A 498 14.56 20.26 1.49
CA LYS A 498 13.94 21.52 1.08
C LYS A 498 12.59 21.70 1.76
N GLU A 499 12.29 22.94 2.12
CA GLU A 499 11.01 23.31 2.71
C GLU A 499 10.08 23.90 1.64
N SER A 500 8.86 23.39 1.56
CA SER A 500 7.78 23.94 0.72
C SER A 500 6.46 23.84 1.46
N ASN A 501 5.70 24.94 1.52
CA ASN A 501 4.41 25.03 2.22
C ASN A 501 4.44 24.47 3.66
N GLY A 502 5.52 24.71 4.41
CA GLY A 502 5.69 24.27 5.80
C GLY A 502 6.05 22.79 5.97
N THR A 503 6.28 22.05 4.88
CA THR A 503 6.76 20.67 4.89
C THR A 503 8.18 20.59 4.37
N LYS A 504 9.06 19.91 5.10
CA LYS A 504 10.42 19.61 4.64
C LYS A 504 10.47 18.23 3.98
N SER A 505 10.93 18.17 2.74
CA SER A 505 11.11 16.93 1.98
C SER A 505 12.44 16.91 1.25
N CYS A 506 12.98 15.72 1.04
CA CYS A 506 14.15 15.58 0.21
C CYS A 506 13.83 16.02 -1.23
N SER A 507 14.85 16.56 -1.89
CA SER A 507 14.82 17.00 -3.27
C SER A 507 16.06 16.40 -3.92
N CYS A 508 15.84 15.36 -4.72
CA CYS A 508 16.94 14.62 -5.31
C CYS A 508 17.64 15.39 -6.42
N LEU A 509 18.96 15.18 -6.53
CA LEU A 509 19.75 15.59 -7.67
C LEU A 509 19.24 14.89 -8.93
N SER A 510 19.45 15.50 -10.09
CA SER A 510 19.14 14.88 -11.38
C SER A 510 19.78 13.50 -11.46
N CYS A 511 19.03 12.54 -12.01
CA CYS A 511 19.36 11.10 -12.04
C CYS A 511 19.10 10.32 -10.75
N TYR A 512 18.51 10.94 -9.72
CA TYR A 512 18.24 10.28 -8.44
C TYR A 512 16.78 10.46 -8.00
N THR A 513 16.25 9.43 -7.35
CA THR A 513 14.88 9.33 -6.85
C THR A 513 14.88 8.50 -5.54
N GLY A 514 13.69 8.15 -5.05
CA GLY A 514 13.53 7.46 -3.77
C GLY A 514 13.38 8.42 -2.61
N THR A 515 13.12 7.88 -1.42
CA THR A 515 12.81 8.68 -0.22
C THR A 515 14.04 9.40 0.36
N ASP A 516 15.24 8.90 0.10
CA ASP A 516 16.51 9.47 0.56
C ASP A 516 17.44 9.78 -0.63
N CYS A 517 16.89 9.86 -1.85
CA CYS A 517 17.67 10.12 -3.06
C CYS A 517 18.80 9.11 -3.34
N SER A 518 18.71 7.90 -2.81
CA SER A 518 19.69 6.83 -3.06
C SER A 518 19.43 6.07 -4.36
N VAL A 519 18.21 6.13 -4.89
CA VAL A 519 17.81 5.35 -6.07
C VAL A 519 18.23 6.10 -7.32
N ARG A 520 18.91 5.43 -8.24
CA ARG A 520 19.34 6.07 -9.49
C ARG A 520 18.27 5.92 -10.56
N ASP A 521 17.66 7.04 -10.99
CA ASP A 521 16.68 7.07 -12.08
C ASP A 521 17.26 7.80 -13.30
N ILE A 522 17.79 7.01 -14.23
CA ILE A 522 18.41 7.50 -15.47
C ILE A 522 17.42 8.26 -16.37
N THR A 523 16.10 8.04 -16.22
CA THR A 523 15.08 8.74 -17.02
C THR A 523 14.80 10.15 -16.52
N SER A 524 15.14 10.44 -15.25
CA SER A 524 15.07 11.79 -14.64
C SER A 524 16.34 12.62 -14.87
N CYS A 525 17.35 12.06 -15.53
CA CYS A 525 18.54 12.80 -15.91
C CYS A 525 18.14 13.89 -16.90
N ALA A 526 18.17 15.15 -16.47
CA ALA A 526 18.30 16.24 -17.43
C ALA A 526 19.51 15.90 -18.30
N THR A 527 19.30 15.72 -19.60
CA THR A 527 20.40 15.67 -20.56
C THR A 527 21.13 16.98 -20.40
N LEU A 528 22.28 16.94 -19.71
CA LEU A 528 23.24 18.04 -19.74
C LEU A 528 23.61 18.17 -21.22
N SER A 529 22.93 19.06 -21.94
CA SER A 529 23.43 19.55 -23.21
C SER A 529 24.78 20.18 -22.86
N SER A 530 25.86 19.50 -23.20
CA SER A 530 27.20 20.02 -23.02
C SER A 530 27.28 21.31 -23.83
N SER A 531 27.21 22.45 -23.14
CA SER A 531 27.56 23.71 -23.75
C SER A 531 29.04 23.60 -24.11
N THR A 532 29.35 23.61 -25.40
CA THR A 532 30.72 23.56 -25.93
C THR A 532 31.57 24.73 -25.44
N SER A 533 30.95 25.76 -24.85
CA SER A 533 31.59 26.96 -24.30
C SER A 533 32.00 26.82 -22.82
N ALA A 534 31.44 25.87 -22.07
CA ALA A 534 31.67 25.73 -20.63
C ALA A 534 33.13 25.41 -20.24
N PRO A 535 33.87 24.51 -20.94
CA PRO A 535 35.28 24.28 -20.65
C PRO A 535 36.11 25.57 -20.81
N HIS A 536 35.84 26.33 -21.86
CA HIS A 536 36.59 27.54 -22.18
C HIS A 536 36.42 28.63 -21.12
N MET A 537 35.20 28.81 -20.58
CA MET A 537 34.92 29.76 -19.50
C MET A 537 35.61 29.36 -18.19
N ILE A 538 35.61 28.07 -17.85
CA ILE A 538 36.26 27.55 -16.64
C ILE A 538 37.79 27.71 -16.72
N PHE A 539 38.40 27.34 -17.85
CA PHE A 539 39.85 27.47 -18.02
C PHE A 539 40.32 28.92 -18.04
N VAL A 540 39.54 29.84 -18.61
CA VAL A 540 39.85 31.29 -18.56
C VAL A 540 39.74 31.81 -17.12
N GLY A 541 38.71 31.42 -16.36
CA GLY A 541 38.56 31.82 -14.96
C GLY A 541 39.70 31.34 -14.07
N VAL A 542 40.13 30.08 -14.21
CA VAL A 542 41.28 29.52 -13.48
C VAL A 542 42.58 30.21 -13.89
N GLY A 543 42.77 30.51 -15.18
CA GLY A 543 43.94 31.23 -15.67
C GLY A 543 44.06 32.64 -15.08
N VAL A 544 42.96 33.40 -15.01
CA VAL A 544 42.91 34.73 -14.38
C VAL A 544 43.24 34.63 -12.88
N PHE A 545 42.64 33.66 -12.17
CA PHE A 545 42.90 33.46 -10.75
C PHE A 545 44.38 33.14 -10.46
N LEU A 546 44.99 32.23 -11.22
CA LEU A 546 46.40 31.89 -11.07
C LEU A 546 47.32 33.07 -11.40
N GLY A 547 46.96 33.89 -12.40
CA GLY A 547 47.67 35.13 -12.72
C GLY A 547 47.66 36.14 -11.58
N VAL A 548 46.50 36.34 -10.94
CA VAL A 548 46.39 37.22 -9.76
C VAL A 548 47.21 36.69 -8.58
N MET A 549 47.16 35.38 -8.32
CA MET A 549 47.96 34.76 -7.25
C MET A 549 49.46 34.92 -7.47
N LEU A 550 49.94 34.78 -8.71
CA LEU A 550 51.36 34.99 -9.03
C LEU A 550 51.81 36.43 -8.71
N VAL A 551 51.01 37.44 -9.05
CA VAL A 551 51.31 38.84 -8.74
C VAL A 551 51.38 39.08 -7.23
N VAL A 552 50.46 38.49 -6.47
CA VAL A 552 50.46 38.56 -5.00
C VAL A 552 51.73 37.92 -4.41
N PHE A 553 52.14 36.74 -4.89
CA PHE A 553 53.35 36.09 -4.41
C PHE A 553 54.63 36.87 -4.75
N ILE A 554 54.70 37.50 -5.93
CA ILE A 554 55.81 38.38 -6.30
C ILE A 554 55.86 39.59 -5.37
N ALA A 555 54.72 40.25 -5.11
CA ALA A 555 54.65 41.40 -4.21
C ALA A 555 55.09 41.06 -2.78
N LEU A 556 54.66 39.89 -2.27
CA LEU A 556 55.09 39.37 -0.97
C LEU A 556 56.59 39.06 -0.94
N GLY A 557 57.14 38.49 -2.01
CA GLY A 557 58.58 38.23 -2.13
C GLY A 557 59.41 39.51 -2.12
N VAL A 558 58.97 40.55 -2.83
CA VAL A 558 59.63 41.88 -2.82
C VAL A 558 59.56 42.53 -1.44
N ALA A 559 58.41 42.46 -0.77
CA ALA A 559 58.24 42.97 0.59
C ALA A 559 59.16 42.24 1.59
N ALA A 560 59.27 40.92 1.50
CA ALA A 560 60.15 40.11 2.34
C ALA A 560 61.64 40.44 2.09
N ALA A 561 62.05 40.65 0.84
CA ALA A 561 63.41 41.04 0.48
C ALA A 561 63.77 42.43 1.03
N LYS A 562 62.85 43.41 0.93
CA LYS A 562 63.03 44.74 1.53
C LYS A 562 63.21 44.66 3.04
N LYS A 563 62.35 43.89 3.71
CA LYS A 563 62.43 43.71 5.17
C LYS A 563 63.76 43.06 5.58
N LYS A 564 64.23 42.05 4.84
CA LYS A 564 65.53 41.42 5.07
C LYS A 564 66.70 42.41 4.90
N ALA A 565 66.64 43.29 3.91
CA ALA A 565 67.67 44.31 3.69
C ALA A 565 67.70 45.36 4.82
N GLU A 566 66.54 45.77 5.34
CA GLU A 566 66.45 46.65 6.52
C GLU A 566 66.99 45.97 7.78
N THR A 567 66.62 44.70 8.02
CA THR A 567 67.14 43.94 9.17
C THR A 567 68.66 43.77 9.10
N ASN A 568 69.21 43.52 7.91
CA ASN A 568 70.66 43.41 7.73
C ASN A 568 71.40 44.73 7.98
N LYS A 569 70.85 45.86 7.51
CA LYS A 569 71.40 47.20 7.81
C LYS A 569 71.37 47.51 9.31
N LEU A 570 70.29 47.14 9.99
CA LEU A 570 70.17 47.31 11.44
C LEU A 570 71.19 46.44 12.19
N ALA A 571 71.41 45.20 11.73
CA ALA A 571 72.41 44.29 12.30
C ALA A 571 73.85 44.78 12.10
N GLU A 572 74.16 45.43 10.97
CA GLU A 572 75.45 46.08 10.74
C GLU A 572 75.67 47.31 11.62
N GLN A 573 74.64 48.14 11.84
CA GLN A 573 74.71 49.28 12.77
C GLN A 573 74.94 48.84 14.22
N VAL A 574 74.26 47.80 14.68
CA VAL A 574 74.45 47.23 16.03
C VAL A 574 75.87 46.66 16.21
N ARG A 575 76.48 46.09 15.16
CA ARG A 575 77.87 45.63 15.20
C ARG A 575 78.89 46.78 15.21
N ALA A 576 78.58 47.90 14.56
CA ALA A 576 79.43 49.09 14.56
C ALA A 576 79.42 49.82 15.92
N ASP A 577 78.26 49.91 16.59
CA ASP A 577 78.18 50.51 17.94
C ASP A 577 78.84 49.63 19.01
N GLY A 578 78.75 48.30 18.86
CA GLY A 578 79.39 47.33 19.76
C GLY A 578 80.93 47.33 19.74
N SER A 579 81.58 47.87 18.70
CA SER A 579 83.04 48.01 18.67
C SER A 579 83.55 49.32 19.26
N SER A 580 82.67 50.28 19.56
CA SER A 580 83.04 51.56 20.20
C SER A 580 83.12 51.46 21.73
N GLN A 581 82.52 50.42 22.33
CA GLN A 581 82.48 50.22 23.78
C GLN A 581 83.58 49.29 24.33
N ALA A 582 84.40 48.67 23.47
CA ALA A 582 85.46 47.75 23.88
C ALA A 582 86.87 48.40 24.01
N THR A 583 86.98 49.73 23.97
CA THR A 583 88.25 50.46 24.13
C THR A 583 88.28 51.45 25.31
N ALA A 584 87.33 51.35 26.25
CA ALA A 584 87.26 52.24 27.42
C ALA A 584 87.50 51.57 28.80
N ASP A 585 87.90 50.29 28.84
CA ASP A 585 88.31 49.60 30.08
C ASP A 585 89.75 49.07 29.95
N THR A 586 90.72 49.98 29.90
CA THR A 586 92.10 49.71 30.31
C THR A 586 92.80 51.03 30.66
N LEU A 587 92.60 51.48 31.90
CA LEU A 587 93.56 52.27 32.68
C LEU A 587 93.43 51.88 34.15
#